data_AF-A0A7S0CLB0-F1
#
_entry.id   AF-A0A7S0CLB0-F1
#
_cell.length_a   1.000
_cell.length_b   1.000
_cell.length_c   1.000
_cell.angle_alpha   90.00
_cell.angle_beta   90.00
_cell.angle_gamma   90.00
#
_symmetry.space_group_name_H-M   'P 1'
#
loop_
_entity.id
_entity.type
_entity.pdbx_description
1 polymer ?
#
loop_
_entity_poly.entity_id
_entity_poly.type
_entity_poly.pdbx_seq_one_letter_code
_entity_poly.pdbx_strand_id
1 'polypeptide(L)'
;MMKQMALSAIRAVSKPLQNGVCDTFLRQTRFSNPYTMNVVTIRFYRGESGEMEENLSEQEQKLVKIAQPKYDSIYEKHIQMPKVDNISNDSLGTTKEGTTMTTEEIELDIRKKRLIYRAKQRGWLEVDLLLGTYASKYVPSMTKGEMDEFERFVNLETIDIYNFLTFRADIPDKFLDEECGVVKNIQEWAKKSPLGKASPSDYAAAKKDNNLI
;
A
#
# COMPACT_ATOMS: atom_id res chain seq x y z
N MET A 1 45.23 -16.47 18.88
CA MET A 1 45.23 -17.93 19.11
C MET A 1 44.20 -18.33 20.19
N MET A 2 42.94 -17.85 20.08
CA MET A 2 41.87 -18.08 21.08
C MET A 2 40.48 -18.10 20.43
N LYS A 3 40.33 -18.83 19.31
CA LYS A 3 39.03 -18.99 18.62
C LYS A 3 38.72 -20.44 18.20
N GLN A 4 39.39 -21.44 18.77
CA GLN A 4 39.29 -22.84 18.34
C GLN A 4 38.86 -23.84 19.43
N MET A 5 38.36 -23.41 20.59
CA MET A 5 37.96 -24.33 21.68
C MET A 5 36.46 -24.45 21.97
N ALA A 6 35.58 -23.77 21.22
CA ALA A 6 34.13 -23.80 21.51
C ALA A 6 33.27 -24.63 20.53
N LEU A 7 33.88 -25.32 19.55
CA LEU A 7 33.15 -26.04 18.48
C LEU A 7 33.20 -27.58 18.59
N SER A 8 33.69 -28.15 19.71
CA SER A 8 33.83 -29.61 19.87
C SER A 8 32.78 -30.28 20.77
N ALA A 9 31.77 -29.56 21.28
CA ALA A 9 30.87 -30.10 22.33
C ALA A 9 29.47 -30.55 21.87
N ILE A 10 29.11 -30.50 20.58
CA ILE A 10 27.74 -30.81 20.12
C ILE A 10 27.73 -31.84 18.96
N ARG A 11 28.64 -32.83 18.99
CA ARG A 11 28.69 -33.90 17.96
C ARG A 11 28.72 -35.31 18.54
N ALA A 12 28.05 -35.55 19.66
CA ALA A 12 28.04 -36.87 20.29
C ALA A 12 26.72 -37.19 20.99
N VAL A 13 25.62 -37.32 20.25
CA VAL A 13 24.55 -38.27 20.63
C VAL A 13 24.03 -38.98 19.39
N SER A 14 24.26 -40.28 19.42
CA SER A 14 24.01 -41.32 18.42
C SER A 14 22.53 -41.67 18.29
N LYS A 15 22.15 -42.11 17.08
CA LYS A 15 20.89 -42.80 16.72
C LYS A 15 20.85 -44.24 17.30
N PRO A 16 19.92 -45.13 16.86
CA PRO A 16 18.65 -45.49 17.48
C PRO A 16 18.63 -46.96 17.98
N LEU A 17 17.65 -47.36 18.80
CA LEU A 17 17.42 -48.78 19.14
C LEU A 17 15.98 -49.22 18.90
N GLN A 18 15.89 -50.44 18.41
CA GLN A 18 14.74 -51.12 17.82
C GLN A 18 13.80 -51.71 18.90
N ASN A 19 12.51 -51.76 18.54
CA ASN A 19 11.50 -52.79 18.79
C ASN A 19 11.72 -53.80 19.94
N GLY A 20 10.82 -53.78 20.92
CA GLY A 20 10.63 -54.85 21.90
C GLY A 20 9.25 -54.71 22.57
N VAL A 21 8.49 -55.80 22.54
CA VAL A 21 7.04 -55.91 22.76
C VAL A 21 6.71 -56.21 24.23
N CYS A 22 5.49 -55.85 24.63
CA CYS A 22 4.72 -56.27 25.81
C CYS A 22 5.15 -55.74 27.19
N ASP A 23 4.37 -54.82 27.75
CA ASP A 23 3.55 -55.27 28.88
C ASP A 23 2.14 -54.71 28.81
N THR A 24 1.22 -55.63 29.05
CA THR A 24 -0.22 -55.51 29.06
C THR A 24 -0.72 -54.72 30.27
N PHE A 25 -2.00 -54.33 30.23
CA PHE A 25 -2.85 -54.02 31.38
C PHE A 25 -3.17 -52.53 31.61
N LEU A 26 -4.07 -51.98 30.78
CA LEU A 26 -5.38 -51.49 31.23
C LEU A 26 -6.24 -51.13 30.01
N ARG A 27 -7.27 -51.95 29.80
CA ARG A 27 -8.33 -51.79 28.81
C ARG A 27 -9.35 -50.75 29.28
N GLN A 28 -10.13 -50.25 28.29
CA GLN A 28 -11.25 -49.31 28.35
C GLN A 28 -10.82 -47.84 28.56
N THR A 29 -10.90 -46.93 27.58
CA THR A 29 -11.95 -46.76 26.56
C THR A 29 -11.36 -46.22 25.25
N ARG A 30 -11.61 -46.93 24.13
CA ARG A 30 -11.55 -46.34 22.80
C ARG A 30 -12.85 -45.58 22.57
N PHE A 31 -12.78 -44.27 22.49
CA PHE A 31 -13.56 -43.55 21.47
C PHE A 31 -12.53 -42.83 20.61
N SER A 32 -12.28 -43.40 19.43
CA SER A 32 -11.84 -42.60 18.29
C SER A 32 -12.79 -41.41 18.21
N ASN A 33 -12.27 -40.19 18.32
CA ASN A 33 -13.01 -39.02 17.90
C ASN A 33 -12.69 -38.82 16.41
N PRO A 34 -13.56 -39.26 15.47
CA PRO A 34 -13.34 -39.02 14.04
C PRO A 34 -13.68 -37.58 13.62
N TYR A 35 -13.92 -36.67 14.56
CA TYR A 35 -14.32 -35.29 14.28
C TYR A 35 -13.26 -34.28 14.74
N THR A 36 -12.05 -34.36 14.19
CA THR A 36 -11.28 -33.14 13.92
C THR A 36 -11.67 -32.66 12.52
N MET A 37 -12.88 -32.11 12.41
CA MET A 37 -13.16 -31.22 11.28
C MET A 37 -12.28 -29.99 11.49
N ASN A 38 -11.11 -29.99 10.86
CA ASN A 38 -10.43 -28.75 10.52
C ASN A 38 -11.38 -28.00 9.59
N VAL A 39 -12.32 -27.26 10.16
CA VAL A 39 -13.08 -26.27 9.42
C VAL A 39 -12.13 -25.09 9.21
N VAL A 40 -11.15 -25.28 8.31
CA VAL A 40 -10.65 -24.17 7.53
C VAL A 40 -11.85 -23.78 6.70
N THR A 41 -12.65 -22.83 7.19
CA THR A 41 -13.55 -22.08 6.33
C THR A 41 -12.64 -21.31 5.37
N ILE A 42 -12.21 -21.99 4.30
CA ILE A 42 -11.74 -21.32 3.10
C ILE A 42 -12.95 -20.51 2.67
N ARG A 43 -12.95 -19.22 3.01
CA ARG A 43 -13.88 -18.27 2.40
C ARG A 43 -13.44 -18.16 0.96
N PHE A 44 -13.93 -19.08 0.13
CA PHE A 44 -13.85 -18.93 -1.30
C PHE A 44 -14.60 -17.64 -1.64
N TYR A 45 -13.85 -16.56 -1.83
CA TYR A 45 -14.37 -15.45 -2.60
C TYR A 45 -14.70 -16.02 -3.98
N ARG A 46 -15.85 -15.65 -4.53
CA ARG A 46 -16.28 -16.06 -5.88
C ARG A 46 -15.29 -15.63 -6.99
N GLY A 47 -14.21 -14.93 -6.65
CA GLY A 47 -13.09 -14.57 -7.52
C GLY A 47 -11.80 -15.38 -7.33
N GLU A 48 -11.72 -16.34 -6.39
CA GLU A 48 -10.62 -17.31 -6.27
C GLU A 48 -10.86 -18.55 -7.17
N SER A 49 -11.66 -18.40 -8.24
CA SER A 49 -11.59 -19.32 -9.37
C SER A 49 -10.17 -19.23 -9.91
N GLY A 50 -9.38 -20.30 -9.74
CA GLY A 50 -7.96 -20.36 -10.09
C GLY A 50 -7.66 -19.74 -11.45
N GLU A 51 -6.45 -19.21 -11.59
CA GLU A 51 -5.96 -18.57 -12.82
C GLU A 51 -6.37 -19.41 -14.04
N MET A 52 -7.31 -18.86 -14.82
CA MET A 52 -7.81 -19.50 -16.01
C MET A 52 -6.64 -19.58 -16.99
N GLU A 53 -6.12 -20.78 -17.27
CA GLU A 53 -5.13 -20.95 -18.33
C GLU A 53 -5.76 -20.49 -19.66
N GLU A 54 -5.32 -19.33 -20.15
CA GLU A 54 -5.78 -18.72 -21.40
C GLU A 54 -5.27 -19.54 -22.60
N ASN A 55 -5.93 -20.66 -22.88
CA ASN A 55 -5.69 -21.45 -24.09
C ASN A 55 -6.36 -20.76 -25.30
N LEU A 56 -5.78 -19.63 -25.74
CA LEU A 56 -6.22 -18.86 -26.91
C LEU A 56 -5.99 -19.66 -28.21
N SER A 57 -7.00 -19.72 -29.07
CA SER A 57 -6.90 -20.26 -30.43
C SER A 57 -5.87 -19.48 -31.25
N GLU A 58 -5.26 -20.10 -32.26
CA GLU A 58 -4.30 -19.44 -33.16
C GLU A 58 -4.87 -18.18 -33.83
N GLN A 59 -6.18 -18.17 -34.10
CA GLN A 59 -6.88 -17.01 -34.65
C GLN A 59 -6.95 -15.87 -33.62
N GLU A 60 -7.24 -16.19 -32.37
CA GLU A 60 -7.31 -15.22 -31.27
C GLU A 60 -5.92 -14.64 -30.97
N GLN A 61 -4.87 -15.48 -30.97
CA GLN A 61 -3.49 -15.02 -30.82
C GLN A 61 -3.09 -14.02 -31.92
N LYS A 62 -3.52 -14.25 -33.17
CA LYS A 62 -3.27 -13.31 -34.28
C LYS A 62 -4.01 -11.98 -34.06
N LEU A 63 -5.25 -12.02 -33.60
CA LEU A 63 -6.03 -10.82 -33.29
C LEU A 63 -5.42 -10.04 -32.11
N VAL A 64 -5.04 -10.73 -31.04
CA VAL A 64 -4.35 -10.14 -29.88
C VAL A 64 -3.06 -9.46 -30.33
N LYS A 65 -2.23 -10.13 -31.14
CA LYS A 65 -0.99 -9.54 -31.66
C LYS A 65 -1.20 -8.25 -32.46
N ILE A 66 -2.30 -8.15 -33.21
CA ILE A 66 -2.66 -6.93 -33.94
C ILE A 66 -3.17 -5.85 -32.98
N ALA A 67 -3.96 -6.23 -31.97
CA ALA A 67 -4.56 -5.31 -31.01
C ALA A 67 -3.59 -4.80 -29.94
N GLN A 68 -2.58 -5.60 -29.56
CA GLN A 68 -1.64 -5.33 -28.49
C GLN A 68 -0.96 -3.95 -28.57
N PRO A 69 -0.37 -3.51 -29.69
CA PRO A 69 0.30 -2.19 -29.74
C PRO A 69 -0.68 -1.04 -29.52
N LYS A 70 -1.93 -1.18 -29.99
CA LYS A 70 -2.97 -0.18 -29.76
C LYS A 70 -3.42 -0.19 -28.30
N TYR A 71 -3.58 -1.39 -27.72
CA TYR A 71 -3.88 -1.53 -26.30
C TYR A 71 -2.79 -0.89 -25.44
N ASP A 72 -1.53 -1.23 -25.67
CA ASP A 72 -0.38 -0.73 -24.90
C ASP A 72 -0.28 0.80 -24.99
N SER A 73 -0.44 1.39 -26.19
CA SER A 73 -0.40 2.86 -26.35
C SER A 73 -1.57 3.57 -25.65
N ILE A 74 -2.77 2.97 -25.66
CA ILE A 74 -3.92 3.49 -24.91
C ILE A 74 -3.67 3.35 -23.41
N TYR A 75 -3.23 2.18 -22.97
CA TYR A 75 -2.93 1.85 -21.57
C TYR A 75 -1.88 2.79 -20.98
N GLU A 76 -0.77 2.98 -21.69
CA GLU A 76 0.31 3.88 -21.28
C GLU A 76 -0.21 5.33 -21.14
N LYS A 77 -0.98 5.81 -22.12
CA LYS A 77 -1.58 7.17 -22.06
C LYS A 77 -2.50 7.37 -20.86
N HIS A 78 -3.22 6.33 -20.44
CA HIS A 78 -4.16 6.41 -19.31
C HIS A 78 -3.51 6.21 -17.94
N ILE A 79 -2.33 5.58 -17.87
CA ILE A 79 -1.64 5.31 -16.61
C ILE A 79 -0.56 6.34 -16.32
N GLN A 80 0.16 6.77 -17.35
CA GLN A 80 1.21 7.75 -17.19
C GLN A 80 0.64 9.12 -16.87
N MET A 81 1.40 9.89 -16.09
CA MET A 81 1.04 11.27 -15.78
C MET A 81 1.04 12.08 -17.09
N PRO A 82 0.01 12.93 -17.34
CA PRO A 82 0.00 13.77 -18.53
C PRO A 82 1.22 14.69 -18.51
N LYS A 83 2.08 14.53 -19.51
CA LYS A 83 3.21 15.43 -19.75
C LYS A 83 2.68 16.83 -20.09
N VAL A 84 3.43 17.87 -19.74
CA VAL A 84 3.05 19.26 -20.02
C VAL A 84 2.80 19.49 -21.50
N ASP A 85 3.58 18.83 -22.36
CA ASP A 85 3.45 18.89 -23.82
C ASP A 85 2.05 18.51 -24.34
N ASN A 86 1.30 17.70 -23.57
CA ASN A 86 -0.04 17.24 -23.94
C ASN A 86 -1.17 18.10 -23.36
N ILE A 87 -0.84 19.13 -22.57
CA ILE A 87 -1.80 19.99 -21.89
C ILE A 87 -1.90 21.30 -22.67
N SER A 88 -3.11 21.71 -23.04
CA SER A 88 -3.33 23.00 -23.71
C SER A 88 -2.84 24.16 -22.84
N ASN A 89 -2.18 25.15 -23.45
CA ASN A 89 -1.66 26.34 -22.75
C ASN A 89 -2.73 27.06 -21.90
N ASP A 90 -3.99 27.06 -22.35
CA ASP A 90 -5.11 27.67 -21.61
C ASP A 90 -5.38 27.01 -20.25
N SER A 91 -5.00 25.74 -20.08
CA SER A 91 -5.15 24.99 -18.83
C SER A 91 -3.97 25.16 -17.87
N LEU A 92 -2.84 25.67 -18.38
CA LEU A 92 -1.69 26.04 -17.58
C LEU A 92 -1.98 27.43 -17.00
N GLY A 93 -2.57 27.46 -15.80
CA GLY A 93 -3.04 28.70 -15.18
C GLY A 93 -1.99 29.81 -15.23
N THR A 94 -2.38 31.00 -15.67
CA THR A 94 -1.50 32.17 -15.71
C THR A 94 -1.32 32.69 -14.28
N THR A 95 -0.09 32.72 -13.77
CA THR A 95 0.20 33.46 -12.53
C THR A 95 -0.09 34.94 -12.78
N LYS A 96 -0.73 35.61 -11.80
CA LYS A 96 -1.17 37.02 -11.91
C LYS A 96 -0.04 38.03 -12.12
N GLU A 97 1.20 37.58 -12.04
CA GLU A 97 2.41 38.31 -12.37
C GLU A 97 3.11 37.51 -13.47
N GLY A 98 3.43 38.15 -14.60
CA GLY A 98 3.88 37.53 -15.86
C GLY A 98 5.27 36.86 -15.81
N THR A 99 5.52 36.06 -14.78
CA THR A 99 6.71 35.22 -14.64
C THR A 99 6.51 33.95 -15.44
N THR A 100 7.36 33.74 -16.44
CA THR A 100 7.43 32.51 -17.23
C THR A 100 7.91 31.38 -16.32
N MET A 101 6.98 30.55 -15.80
CA MET A 101 7.34 29.34 -15.06
C MET A 101 8.06 28.36 -15.98
N THR A 102 9.08 27.70 -15.45
CA THR A 102 9.79 26.64 -16.19
C THR A 102 8.87 25.43 -16.36
N THR A 103 9.07 24.64 -17.41
CA THR A 103 8.29 23.43 -17.67
C THR A 103 8.34 22.46 -16.49
N GLU A 104 9.50 22.34 -15.84
CA GLU A 104 9.69 21.47 -14.67
C GLU A 104 8.84 21.92 -13.47
N GLU A 105 8.75 23.22 -13.20
CA GLU A 105 7.91 23.76 -12.11
C GLU A 105 6.42 23.47 -12.35
N ILE A 106 5.98 23.55 -13.61
CA ILE A 106 4.61 23.22 -14.02
C ILE A 106 4.33 21.72 -13.79
N GLU A 107 5.26 20.84 -14.17
CA GLU A 107 5.13 19.40 -13.89
C GLU A 107 5.03 19.10 -12.40
N LEU A 108 5.86 19.76 -11.59
CA LEU A 108 5.83 19.61 -10.15
C LEU A 108 4.50 20.10 -9.55
N ASP A 109 3.97 21.23 -10.01
CA ASP A 109 2.69 21.76 -9.53
C ASP A 109 1.51 20.83 -9.91
N ILE A 110 1.49 20.30 -11.13
CA ILE A 110 0.52 19.29 -11.57
C ILE A 110 0.60 18.05 -10.67
N ARG A 111 1.82 17.56 -10.40
CA ARG A 111 2.04 16.40 -9.55
C ARG A 111 1.55 16.63 -8.11
N LYS A 112 1.85 17.80 -7.53
CA LYS A 112 1.36 18.22 -6.21
C LYS A 112 -0.17 18.25 -6.14
N LYS A 113 -0.82 18.88 -7.12
CA LYS A 113 -2.29 18.94 -7.21
C LYS A 113 -2.92 17.55 -7.28
N ARG A 114 -2.34 16.65 -8.09
CA ARG A 114 -2.81 15.26 -8.21
C ARG A 114 -2.69 14.50 -6.88
N LEU A 115 -1.57 14.64 -6.18
CA LEU A 115 -1.36 13.96 -4.88
C LEU A 115 -2.34 14.46 -3.82
N ILE A 116 -2.56 15.77 -3.75
CA ILE A 116 -3.56 16.37 -2.84
C ILE A 116 -4.96 15.85 -3.18
N TYR A 117 -5.32 15.79 -4.47
CA TYR A 117 -6.61 15.25 -4.88
C TYR A 117 -6.77 13.79 -4.48
N ARG A 118 -5.79 12.92 -4.77
CA ARG A 118 -5.85 11.49 -4.41
C ARG A 118 -5.94 11.27 -2.90
N ALA A 119 -5.27 12.11 -2.10
CA ALA A 119 -5.35 12.04 -0.64
C ALA A 119 -6.76 12.37 -0.09
N LYS A 120 -7.57 13.11 -0.85
CA LYS A 120 -8.93 13.53 -0.48
C LYS A 120 -10.04 12.61 -1.01
N GLN A 121 -9.73 11.65 -1.87
CA GLN A 121 -10.70 10.86 -2.66
C GLN A 121 -10.56 9.36 -2.43
N ARG A 122 -10.57 8.90 -1.18
CA ARG A 122 -10.46 7.46 -0.85
C ARG A 122 -11.78 6.81 -0.50
N GLY A 123 -12.79 7.59 -0.12
CA GLY A 123 -14.14 7.12 0.22
C GLY A 123 -14.32 6.74 1.69
N TRP A 124 -13.27 6.86 2.51
CA TRP A 124 -13.34 6.73 3.97
C TRP A 124 -13.10 8.10 4.58
N LEU A 125 -14.13 8.65 5.20
CA LEU A 125 -14.12 10.03 5.67
C LEU A 125 -13.00 10.30 6.67
N GLU A 126 -12.68 9.35 7.56
CA GLU A 126 -11.62 9.51 8.56
C GLU A 126 -10.25 9.67 7.91
N VAL A 127 -9.97 8.84 6.89
CA VAL A 127 -8.70 8.86 6.17
C VAL A 127 -8.61 10.08 5.28
N ASP A 128 -9.70 10.42 4.58
CA ASP A 128 -9.79 11.58 3.69
C ASP A 128 -9.57 12.89 4.45
N LEU A 129 -10.12 13.01 5.67
CA LEU A 129 -9.96 14.20 6.50
C LEU A 129 -8.52 14.30 7.05
N LEU A 130 -7.95 13.20 7.53
CA LEU A 130 -6.61 13.19 8.10
C LEU A 130 -5.53 13.39 7.04
N LEU A 131 -5.60 12.65 5.94
CA LEU A 131 -4.64 12.78 4.84
C LEU A 131 -4.88 14.03 4.02
N GLY A 132 -6.13 14.43 3.80
CA GLY A 132 -6.46 15.63 3.04
C GLY A 132 -5.96 16.91 3.72
N THR A 133 -6.06 17.00 5.05
CA THR A 133 -5.51 18.11 5.84
C THR A 133 -3.98 18.12 5.84
N TYR A 134 -3.36 16.94 6.01
CA TYR A 134 -1.91 16.80 5.92
C TYR A 134 -1.40 17.21 4.52
N ALA A 135 -2.01 16.65 3.47
CA ALA A 135 -1.60 16.88 2.10
C ALA A 135 -1.71 18.36 1.71
N SER A 136 -2.82 19.01 2.06
CA SER A 136 -3.03 20.43 1.75
C SER A 136 -2.00 21.34 2.42
N LYS A 137 -1.45 20.94 3.57
CA LYS A 137 -0.48 21.72 4.35
C LYS A 137 0.97 21.46 3.95
N TYR A 138 1.35 20.20 3.73
CA TYR A 138 2.75 19.81 3.60
C TYR A 138 3.19 19.53 2.15
N VAL A 139 2.30 19.06 1.27
CA VAL A 139 2.65 18.77 -0.14
C VAL A 139 3.18 19.98 -0.92
N PRO A 140 2.69 21.23 -0.71
CA PRO A 140 3.25 22.39 -1.39
C PRO A 140 4.75 22.61 -1.11
N SER A 141 5.22 22.27 0.09
CA SER A 141 6.60 22.47 0.55
C SER A 141 7.51 21.24 0.42
N MET A 142 6.97 20.08 0.02
CA MET A 142 7.75 18.84 -0.11
C MET A 142 8.80 18.90 -1.22
N THR A 143 9.94 18.25 -0.97
CA THR A 143 10.98 17.97 -1.96
C THR A 143 10.57 16.83 -2.89
N LYS A 144 11.33 16.61 -3.98
CA LYS A 144 11.04 15.54 -4.94
C LYS A 144 11.05 14.14 -4.30
N GLY A 145 12.03 13.86 -3.42
CA GLY A 145 12.11 12.58 -2.72
C GLY A 145 10.93 12.33 -1.78
N GLU A 146 10.53 13.34 -1.01
CA GLU A 146 9.36 13.28 -0.12
C GLU A 146 8.07 13.06 -0.91
N MET A 147 7.96 13.69 -2.08
CA MET A 147 6.84 13.52 -2.97
C MET A 147 6.79 12.10 -3.57
N ASP A 148 7.94 11.51 -3.90
CA ASP A 148 8.04 10.12 -4.37
C ASP A 148 7.59 9.14 -3.27
N GLU A 149 8.03 9.33 -2.02
CA GLU A 149 7.60 8.51 -0.89
C GLU A 149 6.11 8.67 -0.60
N PHE A 150 5.61 9.92 -0.59
CA PHE A 150 4.19 10.20 -0.39
C PHE A 150 3.34 9.56 -1.49
N GLU A 151 3.80 9.57 -2.74
CA GLU A 151 3.10 8.91 -3.84
C GLU A 151 3.04 7.39 -3.65
N ARG A 152 4.14 6.76 -3.25
CA ARG A 152 4.14 5.32 -2.91
C ARG A 152 3.14 5.01 -1.79
N PHE A 153 3.10 5.84 -0.76
CA PHE A 153 2.17 5.68 0.36
C PHE A 153 0.72 5.88 -0.07
N VAL A 154 0.45 6.89 -0.91
CA VAL A 154 -0.89 7.17 -1.42
C VAL A 154 -1.38 6.08 -2.39
N ASN A 155 -0.49 5.31 -3.01
CA ASN A 155 -0.87 4.19 -3.87
C ASN A 155 -1.34 2.93 -3.11
N LEU A 156 -1.14 2.87 -1.80
CA LEU A 156 -1.61 1.74 -0.98
C LEU A 156 -3.13 1.73 -0.83
N GLU A 157 -3.67 0.57 -0.45
CA GLU A 157 -5.08 0.43 -0.12
C GLU A 157 -5.45 1.27 1.10
N THR A 158 -6.68 1.79 1.10
CA THR A 158 -7.19 2.63 2.19
C THR A 158 -7.16 1.91 3.54
N ILE A 159 -7.38 0.59 3.56
CA ILE A 159 -7.32 -0.23 4.78
C ILE A 159 -5.90 -0.28 5.36
N ASP A 160 -4.89 -0.47 4.53
CA ASP A 160 -3.49 -0.51 4.96
C ASP A 160 -3.06 0.83 5.51
N ILE A 161 -3.38 1.91 4.80
CA ILE A 161 -3.09 3.27 5.25
C ILE A 161 -3.74 3.55 6.59
N TYR A 162 -5.01 3.20 6.75
CA TYR A 162 -5.70 3.34 8.03
C TYR A 162 -5.03 2.55 9.16
N ASN A 163 -4.58 1.32 8.89
CA ASN A 163 -3.86 0.50 9.88
C ASN A 163 -2.52 1.12 10.28
N PHE A 164 -1.78 1.71 9.34
CA PHE A 164 -0.54 2.42 9.64
C PHE A 164 -0.77 3.71 10.43
N LEU A 165 -1.83 4.44 10.12
CA LEU A 165 -2.19 5.68 10.83
C LEU A 165 -2.65 5.41 12.28
N THR A 166 -3.27 4.27 12.52
CA THR A 166 -3.78 3.86 13.84
C THR A 166 -2.79 3.02 14.65
N PHE A 167 -1.56 2.83 14.16
CA PHE A 167 -0.52 2.00 14.80
C PHE A 167 -0.95 0.54 15.00
N ARG A 168 -1.86 0.03 14.17
CA ARG A 168 -2.28 -1.38 14.19
C ARG A 168 -1.32 -2.28 13.40
N ALA A 169 -0.61 -1.70 12.44
CA ALA A 169 0.41 -2.36 11.66
C ALA A 169 1.69 -1.52 11.68
N ASP A 170 2.83 -2.20 11.67
CA ASP A 170 4.14 -1.57 11.56
C ASP A 170 4.38 -1.04 10.15
N ILE A 171 5.19 0.01 10.04
CA ILE A 171 5.56 0.59 8.74
C ILE A 171 6.43 -0.44 7.99
N PRO A 172 6.07 -0.82 6.75
CA PRO A 172 6.90 -1.71 5.95
C PRO A 172 8.28 -1.11 5.68
N ASP A 173 9.32 -1.95 5.62
CA ASP A 173 10.71 -1.53 5.39
C ASP A 173 10.91 -0.62 4.18
N LYS A 174 10.03 -0.74 3.16
CA LYS A 174 10.01 0.11 1.95
C LYS A 174 9.74 1.60 2.19
N PHE A 175 9.28 1.95 3.39
CA PHE A 175 8.98 3.32 3.83
C PHE A 175 9.85 3.73 5.03
N LEU A 176 10.83 2.92 5.41
CA LEU A 176 11.76 3.24 6.50
C LEU A 176 13.03 3.93 6.00
N ASP A 177 12.98 4.56 4.81
CA ASP A 177 14.09 5.34 4.27
C ASP A 177 14.51 6.40 5.31
N GLU A 178 15.78 6.38 5.75
CA GLU A 178 16.24 7.25 6.85
C GLU A 178 16.24 8.74 6.47
N GLU A 179 16.34 9.05 5.18
CA GLU A 179 16.39 10.42 4.64
C GLU A 179 15.00 11.04 4.40
N CYS A 180 13.98 10.20 4.23
CA CYS A 180 12.63 10.59 3.84
C CYS A 180 11.65 9.89 4.76
N GLY A 181 11.31 10.56 5.86
CA GLY A 181 10.43 10.01 6.89
C GLY A 181 8.98 10.46 6.73
N VAL A 182 8.44 10.58 5.51
CA VAL A 182 7.11 11.18 5.30
C VAL A 182 6.04 10.37 6.01
N VAL A 183 6.10 9.03 5.97
CA VAL A 183 5.11 8.20 6.68
C VAL A 183 5.16 8.40 8.20
N LYS A 184 6.36 8.58 8.77
CA LYS A 184 6.54 8.90 10.19
C LYS A 184 5.96 10.28 10.52
N ASN A 185 6.20 11.27 9.67
CA ASN A 185 5.64 12.62 9.82
C ASN A 185 4.10 12.60 9.79
N ILE A 186 3.50 11.77 8.93
CA ILE A 186 2.05 11.58 8.88
C ILE A 186 1.55 10.90 10.17
N GLN A 187 2.25 9.91 10.69
CA GLN A 187 1.91 9.28 11.97
C GLN A 187 1.99 10.27 13.14
N GLU A 188 3.02 11.11 13.19
CA GLU A 188 3.14 12.16 14.19
C GLU A 188 2.02 13.21 14.06
N TRP A 189 1.66 13.56 12.81
CA TRP A 189 0.51 14.40 12.52
C TRP A 189 -0.78 13.80 13.05
N ALA A 190 -1.00 12.49 12.84
CA ALA A 190 -2.15 11.77 13.37
C ALA A 190 -2.18 11.79 14.91
N LYS A 191 -1.03 11.55 15.55
CA LYS A 191 -0.90 11.61 17.02
C LYS A 191 -1.21 12.99 17.60
N LYS A 192 -0.82 14.06 16.89
CA LYS A 192 -1.10 15.44 17.30
C LYS A 192 -2.61 15.75 17.34
N SER A 193 -3.44 14.92 16.69
CA SER A 193 -4.89 15.07 16.61
C SER A 193 -5.32 16.50 16.24
N PRO A 194 -4.86 17.02 15.08
CA PRO A 194 -5.09 18.41 14.64
C PRO A 194 -6.57 18.76 14.47
N LEU A 195 -7.43 17.76 14.35
CA LEU A 195 -8.87 17.88 14.15
C LEU A 195 -9.67 17.95 15.47
N GLY A 196 -9.00 17.83 16.63
CA GLY A 196 -9.64 17.95 17.93
C GLY A 196 -10.69 16.86 18.19
N LYS A 197 -11.75 17.21 18.93
CA LYS A 197 -12.90 16.32 19.15
C LYS A 197 -13.87 16.46 17.99
N ALA A 198 -14.46 15.36 17.55
CA ALA A 198 -15.41 15.30 16.44
C ALA A 198 -16.72 16.04 16.74
N SER A 199 -16.67 17.37 16.72
CA SER A 199 -17.86 18.21 16.72
C SER A 199 -18.30 18.46 15.27
N PRO A 200 -19.61 18.50 14.98
CA PRO A 200 -20.09 18.81 13.62
C PRO A 200 -19.63 20.18 13.10
N SER A 201 -19.42 21.15 14.00
CA SER A 201 -18.96 22.50 13.65
C SER A 201 -17.49 22.51 13.21
N ASP A 202 -16.61 21.87 13.98
CA ASP A 202 -15.18 21.81 13.66
C ASP A 202 -14.93 21.01 12.38
N TYR A 203 -15.73 19.97 12.16
CA TYR A 203 -15.75 19.24 10.90
C TYR A 203 -16.13 20.14 9.72
N ALA A 204 -17.19 20.94 9.84
CA ALA A 204 -17.62 21.84 8.77
C ALA A 204 -16.54 22.89 8.44
N ALA A 205 -15.84 23.40 9.46
CA ALA A 205 -14.71 24.31 9.30
C ALA A 205 -13.54 23.62 8.56
N ALA A 206 -13.10 22.46 9.05
CA ALA A 206 -12.02 21.70 8.42
C ALA A 206 -12.35 21.30 6.97
N LYS A 207 -13.61 20.96 6.70
CA LYS A 207 -14.12 20.65 5.36
C LYS A 207 -13.98 21.84 4.42
N LYS A 208 -14.42 23.02 4.88
CA LYS A 208 -14.36 24.27 4.11
C LYS A 208 -12.92 24.70 3.84
N ASP A 209 -12.07 24.68 4.87
CA ASP A 209 -10.69 25.18 4.79
C ASP A 209 -9.82 24.33 3.86
N ASN A 210 -10.06 23.01 3.85
CA ASN A 210 -9.29 22.08 3.04
C ASN A 210 -9.94 21.80 1.68
N ASN A 211 -11.03 22.48 1.33
CA ASN A 211 -11.78 22.27 0.09
C ASN A 211 -12.03 20.76 -0.16
N LEU A 212 -12.49 20.07 0.89
CA LEU A 212 -12.91 18.67 0.83
C LEU A 212 -14.35 18.66 0.30
N ILE A 213 -14.60 17.98 -0.83
CA ILE A 213 -15.83 18.01 -1.66
C ILE A 213 -17.09 18.48 -0.92
#